data_AF-A0A843SSY7-F1
#
_entry.id   AF-A0A843SSY7-F1
#
_cell.length_a   1.000
_cell.length_b   1.000
_cell.length_c   1.000
_cell.angle_alpha   90.00
_cell.angle_beta   90.00
_cell.angle_gamma   90.00
#
_symmetry.space_group_name_H-M   'P 1'
#
loop_
_entity.id
_entity.type
_entity.pdbx_description
1 polymer ?
#
loop_
_entity_poly.entity_id
_entity_poly.type
_entity_poly.pdbx_seq_one_letter_code
_entity_poly.pdbx_strand_id
1 'polypeptide(L)'
;MIRRTPAPPAARRGVSGTAIASLLFALLAAGIVYRYYPDDERDVRRHLVHLAEALSLTGAENEVARMTRVAVLREYFAPDVRVIADGHEIVSRDAVVGLLSGWPAPAGGFSVDYAGETIELSEDRSTARIGLTARVVSKDITTGESVVDAREMALTMAKVQGDWVITTAETLDRP
;
A
#
# COMPACT_ATOMS: atom_id res chain seq x y z
N MET A 1 -44.81 -28.78 -68.53
CA MET A 1 -44.93 -29.19 -67.11
C MET A 1 -43.53 -29.18 -66.51
N ILE A 2 -43.15 -28.12 -65.78
CA ILE A 2 -41.78 -27.88 -65.31
C ILE A 2 -41.61 -28.45 -63.90
N ARG A 3 -40.74 -29.44 -63.72
CA ARG A 3 -40.38 -30.01 -62.41
C ARG A 3 -39.52 -29.00 -61.64
N ARG A 4 -40.00 -28.52 -60.49
CA ARG A 4 -39.19 -27.74 -59.54
C ARG A 4 -38.34 -28.70 -58.71
N THR A 5 -37.02 -28.57 -58.80
CA THR A 5 -36.05 -29.26 -57.94
C THR A 5 -36.05 -28.60 -56.55
N PRO A 6 -36.16 -29.34 -55.44
CA PRO A 6 -36.05 -28.75 -54.11
C PRO A 6 -34.60 -28.32 -53.85
N ALA A 7 -34.43 -27.10 -53.33
CA ALA A 7 -33.13 -26.57 -52.91
C ALA A 7 -32.56 -27.37 -51.73
N PRO A 8 -31.23 -27.58 -51.67
CA PRO A 8 -30.61 -28.30 -50.57
C PRO A 8 -30.75 -27.54 -49.24
N PRO A 9 -30.89 -28.25 -48.11
CA PRO A 9 -30.96 -27.60 -46.80
C PRO A 9 -29.66 -26.87 -46.50
N ALA A 10 -29.77 -25.61 -46.06
CA ALA A 10 -28.63 -24.83 -45.60
C ALA A 10 -27.92 -25.58 -44.46
N ALA A 11 -26.64 -25.90 -44.67
CA ALA A 11 -25.81 -26.58 -43.69
C ALA A 11 -25.78 -25.77 -42.38
N ARG A 12 -26.37 -26.32 -41.32
CA ARG A 12 -26.16 -25.81 -39.95
C ARG A 12 -24.67 -25.94 -39.67
N ARG A 13 -23.95 -24.82 -39.66
CA ARG A 13 -22.60 -24.75 -39.10
C ARG A 13 -22.72 -25.09 -37.62
N GLY A 14 -22.56 -26.38 -37.29
CA GLY A 14 -22.42 -26.82 -35.91
C GLY A 14 -21.31 -26.01 -35.28
N VAL A 15 -21.56 -25.45 -34.10
CA VAL A 15 -20.53 -24.73 -33.34
C VAL A 15 -19.36 -25.69 -33.19
N SER A 16 -18.29 -25.44 -33.95
CA SER A 16 -17.11 -26.31 -33.96
C SER A 16 -16.57 -26.42 -32.54
N GLY A 17 -16.16 -27.63 -32.11
CA GLY A 17 -15.63 -27.83 -30.75
C GLY A 17 -14.49 -26.86 -30.40
N THR A 18 -13.75 -26.40 -31.42
CA THR A 18 -12.74 -25.34 -31.36
C THR A 18 -13.29 -23.97 -30.95
N ALA A 19 -14.50 -23.59 -31.38
CA ALA A 19 -15.13 -22.34 -30.98
C ALA A 19 -15.54 -22.36 -29.50
N ILE A 20 -16.06 -23.50 -29.02
CA ILE A 20 -16.42 -23.69 -27.61
C ILE A 20 -15.15 -23.69 -26.74
N ALA A 21 -14.10 -24.40 -27.17
CA ALA A 21 -12.82 -24.44 -26.46
C ALA A 21 -12.19 -23.05 -26.36
N SER A 22 -12.23 -22.25 -27.43
CA SER A 22 -11.69 -20.88 -27.45
C SER A 22 -12.45 -19.96 -26.48
N LEU A 23 -13.78 -20.08 -26.43
CA LEU A 23 -14.60 -19.33 -25.49
C LEU A 23 -14.30 -19.71 -24.04
N LEU A 24 -14.16 -21.01 -23.74
CA LEU A 24 -13.79 -21.49 -22.40
C LEU A 24 -12.40 -21.00 -21.98
N PHE A 25 -11.43 -21.01 -22.90
CA PHE A 25 -10.10 -20.47 -22.64
C PHE A 25 -10.12 -18.96 -22.36
N ALA A 26 -10.91 -18.19 -23.13
CA ALA A 26 -11.07 -16.76 -22.91
C ALA A 26 -11.72 -16.45 -21.55
N LEU A 27 -12.72 -17.23 -21.14
CA LEU A 27 -13.37 -17.09 -19.83
C LEU A 27 -12.44 -17.48 -18.67
N LEU A 28 -11.63 -18.53 -18.85
CA LEU A 28 -10.59 -18.92 -17.88
C LEU A 28 -9.53 -17.84 -17.75
N ALA A 29 -9.03 -17.31 -18.88
CA ALA A 29 -8.05 -16.23 -18.88
C ALA A 29 -8.62 -14.95 -18.23
N ALA A 30 -9.86 -14.57 -18.57
CA ALA A 30 -10.55 -13.44 -17.94
C ALA A 30 -10.76 -13.66 -16.44
N GLY A 31 -11.13 -14.87 -16.02
CA GLY A 31 -11.29 -15.22 -14.61
C GLY A 31 -9.97 -15.18 -13.85
N ILE A 32 -8.87 -15.66 -14.44
CA ILE A 32 -7.52 -15.57 -13.87
C ILE A 32 -7.09 -14.10 -13.78
N VAL A 33 -7.26 -13.31 -14.86
CA VAL A 33 -6.93 -11.88 -14.87
C VAL A 33 -7.76 -11.10 -13.84
N TYR A 34 -9.05 -11.41 -13.69
CA TYR A 34 -9.93 -10.78 -12.70
C TYR A 34 -9.56 -11.18 -11.26
N ARG A 35 -9.22 -12.45 -11.04
CA ARG A 35 -8.81 -13.00 -9.73
C ARG A 35 -7.43 -12.49 -9.29
N TYR A 36 -6.51 -12.32 -10.24
CA TYR A 36 -5.16 -11.77 -10.04
C TYR A 36 -5.09 -10.27 -10.29
N TYR A 37 -6.22 -9.59 -10.52
CA TYR A 37 -6.28 -8.14 -10.50
C TYR A 37 -5.94 -7.73 -9.06
N PRO A 38 -4.77 -7.11 -8.82
CA PRO A 38 -4.32 -6.82 -7.47
C PRO A 38 -5.37 -5.94 -6.80
N ASP A 39 -5.76 -6.33 -5.60
CA ASP A 39 -6.51 -5.44 -4.72
C ASP A 39 -5.47 -4.44 -4.22
N ASP A 40 -5.10 -3.47 -5.07
CA ASP A 40 -4.03 -2.50 -4.81
C ASP A 40 -4.25 -1.78 -3.46
N GLU A 41 -5.51 -1.66 -3.02
CA GLU A 41 -5.87 -1.18 -1.70
C GLU A 41 -5.34 -2.11 -0.58
N ARG A 42 -5.44 -3.44 -0.74
CA ARG A 42 -4.85 -4.39 0.20
C ARG A 42 -3.33 -4.30 0.23
N ASP A 43 -2.71 -4.07 -0.92
CA ASP A 43 -1.26 -3.93 -0.99
C ASP A 43 -0.81 -2.64 -0.30
N VAL A 44 -1.50 -1.53 -0.52
CA VAL A 44 -1.31 -0.27 0.22
C VAL A 44 -1.51 -0.48 1.73
N ARG A 45 -2.62 -1.10 2.15
CA ARG A 45 -2.90 -1.37 3.57
C ARG A 45 -1.83 -2.26 4.20
N ARG A 46 -1.41 -3.33 3.52
CA ARG A 46 -0.31 -4.20 3.99
C ARG A 46 0.98 -3.41 4.14
N HIS A 47 1.28 -2.56 3.17
CA HIS A 47 2.47 -1.71 3.19
C HIS A 47 2.45 -0.74 4.38
N LEU A 48 1.31 -0.12 4.69
CA LEU A 48 1.14 0.71 5.89
C LEU A 48 1.35 -0.10 7.17
N VAL A 49 0.75 -1.29 7.30
CA VAL A 49 0.95 -2.13 8.49
C VAL A 49 2.44 -2.45 8.70
N HIS A 50 3.15 -2.86 7.65
CA HIS A 50 4.57 -3.17 7.76
C HIS A 50 5.43 -1.93 8.05
N LEU A 51 5.03 -0.75 7.55
CA LEU A 51 5.68 0.51 7.92
C LEU A 51 5.50 0.82 9.41
N ALA A 52 4.30 0.65 9.95
CA ALA A 52 4.04 0.86 11.38
C ALA A 52 4.88 -0.09 12.25
N GLU A 53 5.01 -1.35 11.84
CA GLU A 53 5.91 -2.32 12.48
C GLU A 53 7.36 -1.88 12.41
N ALA A 54 7.82 -1.43 11.23
CA ALA A 54 9.18 -0.94 11.05
C ALA A 54 9.45 0.32 11.87
N LEU A 55 8.46 1.21 12.09
CA LEU A 55 8.61 2.40 12.93
C LEU A 55 8.57 2.07 14.43
N SER A 56 7.97 0.95 14.82
CA SER A 56 7.83 0.53 16.22
C SER A 56 9.16 0.07 16.81
N LEU A 57 9.35 0.34 18.11
CA LEU A 57 10.57 0.01 18.84
C LEU A 57 10.26 -0.70 20.16
N THR A 58 10.77 -1.93 20.30
CA THR A 58 10.61 -2.76 21.50
C THR A 58 11.81 -2.61 22.44
N GLY A 59 11.91 -1.43 23.08
CA GLY A 59 12.93 -1.15 24.10
C GLY A 59 14.33 -0.85 23.53
N ALA A 60 15.36 -1.22 24.27
CA ALA A 60 16.75 -0.91 23.92
C ALA A 60 17.22 -1.72 22.70
N GLU A 61 17.40 -1.04 21.58
CA GLU A 61 17.83 -1.65 20.34
C GLU A 61 19.35 -1.66 20.19
N ASN A 62 19.91 -2.79 19.74
CA ASN A 62 21.32 -2.88 19.38
C ASN A 62 21.62 -2.24 18.01
N GLU A 63 22.89 -1.94 17.74
CA GLU A 63 23.31 -1.22 16.53
C GLU A 63 22.95 -1.96 15.22
N VAL A 64 23.06 -3.30 15.21
CA VAL A 64 22.75 -4.12 14.02
C VAL A 64 21.26 -4.09 13.70
N ALA A 65 20.40 -4.19 14.72
CA ALA A 65 18.94 -4.08 14.56
C ALA A 65 18.56 -2.69 14.05
N ARG A 66 19.19 -1.63 14.58
CA ARG A 66 18.98 -0.26 14.11
C ARG A 66 19.32 -0.11 12.63
N MET A 67 20.49 -0.60 12.20
CA MET A 67 20.91 -0.55 10.79
C MET A 67 19.94 -1.32 9.88
N THR A 68 19.44 -2.46 10.35
CA THR A 68 18.47 -3.27 9.61
C THR A 68 17.14 -2.52 9.46
N ARG A 69 16.60 -1.93 10.53
CA ARG A 69 15.40 -1.09 10.44
C ARG A 69 15.62 0.08 9.47
N VAL A 70 16.75 0.77 9.56
CA VAL A 70 17.06 1.91 8.69
C VAL A 70 17.07 1.53 7.22
N ALA A 71 17.64 0.36 6.88
CA ALA A 71 17.60 -0.18 5.53
C ALA A 71 16.16 -0.45 5.06
N VAL A 72 15.35 -1.10 5.92
CA VAL A 72 13.94 -1.38 5.64
C VAL A 72 13.13 -0.10 5.46
N LEU A 73 13.25 0.89 6.37
CA LEU A 73 12.55 2.17 6.28
C LEU A 73 12.83 2.91 4.97
N ARG A 74 14.05 2.79 4.44
CA ARG A 74 14.43 3.41 3.16
C ARG A 74 13.59 2.91 1.98
N GLU A 75 13.06 1.69 2.05
CA GLU A 75 12.25 1.08 0.98
C GLU A 75 10.84 1.67 0.93
N TYR A 76 10.31 2.20 2.04
CA TYR A 76 8.97 2.77 2.11
C TYR A 76 8.86 4.18 1.51
N PHE A 77 9.99 4.85 1.27
CA PHE A 77 10.01 6.25 0.86
C PHE A 77 10.57 6.41 -0.55
N ALA A 78 9.92 7.25 -1.35
CA ALA A 78 10.46 7.72 -2.62
C ALA A 78 11.74 8.55 -2.36
N PRO A 79 12.72 8.56 -3.28
CA PRO A 79 13.96 9.31 -3.09
C PRO A 79 13.74 10.80 -2.78
N ASP A 80 12.72 11.39 -3.40
CA ASP A 80 12.29 12.78 -3.32
C ASP A 80 11.07 12.99 -2.40
N VAL A 81 10.86 12.09 -1.43
CA VAL A 81 9.74 12.20 -0.48
C VAL A 81 9.71 13.56 0.22
N ARG A 82 8.49 14.08 0.37
CA ARG A 82 8.18 15.30 1.11
C ARG A 82 7.43 14.98 2.39
N VAL A 83 7.97 15.39 3.53
CA VAL A 83 7.32 15.26 4.84
C VAL A 83 7.07 16.64 5.40
N ILE A 84 5.81 16.94 5.73
CA ILE A 84 5.36 18.22 6.27
C ILE A 84 4.74 17.96 7.64
N ALA A 85 5.36 18.48 8.69
CA ALA A 85 4.88 18.35 10.06
C ALA A 85 5.23 19.60 10.86
N ASP A 86 4.31 20.11 11.67
CA ASP A 86 4.52 21.23 12.59
C ASP A 86 5.14 22.49 11.93
N GLY A 87 4.76 22.78 10.68
CA GLY A 87 5.28 23.91 9.92
C GLY A 87 6.71 23.71 9.36
N HIS A 88 7.29 22.52 9.54
CA HIS A 88 8.56 22.12 8.98
C HIS A 88 8.37 21.20 7.77
N GLU A 89 9.20 21.37 6.75
CA GLU A 89 9.21 20.54 5.55
C GLU A 89 10.58 19.87 5.37
N ILE A 90 10.56 18.56 5.14
CA ILE A 90 11.74 17.76 4.81
C ILE A 90 11.53 17.16 3.42
N VAL A 91 12.44 17.46 2.48
CA VAL A 91 12.35 17.03 1.07
C VAL A 91 13.52 16.14 0.71
N SER A 92 13.62 14.98 1.35
CA SER A 92 14.65 13.97 1.06
C SER A 92 14.40 12.72 1.87
N ARG A 93 14.45 11.56 1.21
CA ARG A 93 14.43 10.27 1.90
C ARG A 93 15.54 10.13 2.92
N ASP A 94 16.75 10.57 2.57
CA ASP A 94 17.93 10.40 3.43
C ASP A 94 17.80 11.24 4.70
N ALA A 95 17.21 12.44 4.59
CA ALA A 95 16.93 13.29 5.73
C ALA A 95 15.83 12.70 6.63
N VAL A 96 14.74 12.19 6.04
CA VAL A 96 13.65 11.52 6.78
C VAL A 96 14.17 10.31 7.53
N VAL A 97 14.87 9.40 6.83
CA VAL A 97 15.44 8.19 7.43
C VAL A 97 16.50 8.54 8.48
N GLY A 98 17.32 9.56 8.24
CA GLY A 98 18.28 10.08 9.22
C GLY A 98 17.60 10.54 10.50
N LEU A 99 16.53 11.32 10.39
CA LEU A 99 15.74 11.77 11.54
C LEU A 99 15.14 10.59 12.33
N LEU A 100 14.52 9.64 11.63
CA LEU A 100 13.94 8.44 12.23
C LEU A 100 15.01 7.56 12.91
N SER A 101 16.22 7.50 12.35
CA SER A 101 17.33 6.73 12.92
C SER A 101 17.91 7.34 14.20
N GLY A 102 17.83 8.68 14.31
CA GLY A 102 18.33 9.46 15.43
C GLY A 102 17.37 9.57 16.60
N TRP A 103 16.10 9.20 16.41
CA TRP A 103 15.08 9.27 17.46
C TRP A 103 15.42 8.30 18.61
N PRO A 104 15.66 8.80 19.83
CA PRO A 104 15.93 7.94 20.97
C PRO A 104 14.64 7.26 21.42
N ALA A 105 14.63 5.92 21.42
CA ALA A 105 13.51 5.17 21.97
C ALA A 105 13.40 5.44 23.48
N PRO A 106 12.19 5.64 24.03
CA PRO A 106 11.97 5.58 25.48
C PRO A 106 12.45 4.23 26.03
N ALA A 107 12.83 4.16 27.31
CA ALA A 107 13.30 2.92 27.93
C ALA A 107 12.31 1.75 27.81
N GLY A 108 11.01 2.04 27.72
CA GLY A 108 9.93 1.06 27.52
C GLY A 108 9.57 0.78 26.07
N GLY A 109 10.22 1.46 25.11
CA GLY A 109 9.86 1.42 23.71
C GLY A 109 8.59 2.20 23.38
N PHE A 110 8.16 2.08 22.12
CA PHE A 110 6.87 2.57 21.65
C PHE A 110 6.38 1.70 20.49
N SER A 111 5.06 1.67 20.31
CA SER A 111 4.42 1.09 19.13
C SER A 111 3.75 2.17 18.31
N VAL A 112 3.83 2.02 16.99
CA VAL A 112 3.08 2.82 16.03
C VAL A 112 1.95 1.95 15.48
N ASP A 113 0.78 2.55 15.34
CA ASP A 113 -0.34 1.94 14.61
C ASP A 113 -1.14 3.00 13.85
N TYR A 114 -1.96 2.55 12.90
CA TYR A 114 -2.84 3.39 12.12
C TYR A 114 -4.30 3.04 12.39
N ALA A 115 -5.15 4.05 12.43
CA ALA A 115 -6.59 3.90 12.58
C ALA A 115 -7.36 4.76 11.58
N GLY A 116 -8.55 4.27 11.20
CA GLY A 116 -9.49 5.04 10.38
C GLY A 116 -9.00 5.31 8.96
N GLU A 117 -8.20 4.41 8.37
CA GLU A 117 -7.65 4.66 7.04
C GLU A 117 -8.74 4.75 5.96
N THR A 118 -8.68 5.82 5.18
CA THR A 118 -9.43 6.00 3.93
C THR A 118 -8.43 6.00 2.80
N ILE A 119 -8.57 5.06 1.85
CA ILE A 119 -7.64 4.89 0.73
C ILE A 119 -8.38 5.20 -0.56
N GLU A 120 -7.89 6.19 -1.31
CA GLU A 120 -8.40 6.58 -2.60
C GLU A 120 -7.34 6.30 -3.68
N LEU A 121 -7.59 5.29 -4.50
CA LEU A 121 -6.74 4.96 -5.64
C LEU A 121 -7.08 5.85 -6.85
N SER A 122 -6.07 6.26 -7.62
CA SER A 122 -6.28 6.87 -8.93
C SER A 122 -6.90 5.89 -9.92
N GLU A 123 -7.50 6.41 -11.02
CA GLU A 123 -8.14 5.59 -12.05
C GLU A 123 -7.18 4.55 -12.66
N ASP A 124 -5.92 4.94 -12.85
CA ASP A 124 -4.84 4.09 -13.36
C ASP A 124 -4.15 3.24 -12.28
N ARG A 125 -4.57 3.42 -11.00
CA ARG A 125 -4.03 2.74 -9.82
C ARG A 125 -2.51 2.84 -9.65
N SER A 126 -1.92 3.90 -10.20
CA SER A 126 -0.49 4.21 -10.03
C SER A 126 -0.22 5.09 -8.82
N THR A 127 -1.27 5.71 -8.26
CA THR A 127 -1.18 6.58 -7.09
C THR A 127 -2.30 6.30 -6.10
N ALA A 128 -2.04 6.56 -4.83
CA ALA A 128 -3.00 6.41 -3.75
C ALA A 128 -2.94 7.64 -2.84
N ARG A 129 -4.09 8.23 -2.51
CA ARG A 129 -4.22 9.19 -1.42
C ARG A 129 -4.78 8.47 -0.21
N ILE A 130 -4.13 8.65 0.94
CA ILE A 130 -4.55 8.01 2.18
C ILE A 130 -4.78 9.09 3.23
N GLY A 131 -5.96 9.09 3.84
CA GLY A 131 -6.21 9.78 5.11
C GLY A 131 -6.21 8.77 6.23
N LEU A 132 -5.49 9.03 7.33
CA LEU A 132 -5.45 8.13 8.49
C LEU A 132 -5.17 8.88 9.79
N THR A 133 -5.38 8.22 10.92
CA THR A 133 -4.85 8.67 12.23
C THR A 133 -3.66 7.79 12.61
N ALA A 134 -2.48 8.39 12.72
CA ALA A 134 -1.30 7.73 13.25
C ALA A 134 -1.30 7.83 14.78
N ARG A 135 -1.10 6.69 15.45
CA ARG A 135 -1.03 6.62 16.91
C ARG A 135 0.34 6.13 17.32
N VAL A 136 0.93 6.81 18.30
CA VAL A 136 2.17 6.40 18.97
C VAL A 136 1.82 6.11 20.41
N VAL A 137 2.00 4.86 20.81
CA VAL A 137 1.79 4.42 22.19
C VAL A 137 3.15 4.14 22.81
N SER A 138 3.51 4.90 23.84
CA SER A 138 4.72 4.65 24.63
C SER A 138 4.34 4.25 26.05
N LYS A 139 5.13 3.35 26.64
CA LYS A 139 4.92 2.91 28.02
C LYS A 139 6.00 3.52 28.91
N ASP A 140 5.58 4.28 29.91
CA ASP A 140 6.49 4.75 30.96
C ASP A 140 6.86 3.56 31.86
N ILE A 141 8.15 3.27 31.98
CA ILE A 141 8.63 2.14 32.78
C ILE A 141 8.57 2.41 34.29
N THR A 142 8.52 3.69 34.67
CA THR A 142 8.56 4.18 36.04
C THR A 142 7.16 4.20 36.64
N THR A 143 6.18 4.68 35.88
CA THR A 143 4.78 4.79 36.33
C THR A 143 3.91 3.63 35.84
N GLY A 144 4.32 2.95 34.76
CA GLY A 144 3.52 1.92 34.09
C GLY A 144 2.40 2.47 33.21
N GLU A 145 2.23 3.79 33.16
CA GLU A 145 1.20 4.46 32.35
C GLU A 145 1.56 4.41 30.86
N SER A 146 0.52 4.38 30.02
CA SER A 146 0.68 4.48 28.57
C SER A 146 0.35 5.90 28.12
N VAL A 147 1.31 6.54 27.45
CA VAL A 147 1.09 7.82 26.77
C VAL A 147 0.73 7.52 25.32
N VAL A 148 -0.40 8.04 24.87
CA VAL A 148 -0.87 7.94 23.49
C VAL A 148 -0.83 9.32 22.86
N ASP A 149 -0.01 9.49 21.83
CA ASP A 149 -0.11 10.62 20.90
C ASP A 149 -0.84 10.13 19.64
N ALA A 150 -1.74 10.94 19.11
CA ALA A 150 -2.53 10.60 17.94
C ALA A 150 -2.64 11.82 17.02
N ARG A 151 -2.26 11.64 15.75
CA ARG A 151 -2.22 12.72 14.75
C ARG A 151 -2.94 12.30 13.48
N GLU A 152 -3.78 13.18 12.97
CA GLU A 152 -4.36 13.00 11.63
C GLU A 152 -3.29 13.26 10.57
N MET A 153 -3.23 12.41 9.56
CA MET A 153 -2.25 12.49 8.49
C MET A 153 -2.89 12.31 7.12
N ALA A 154 -2.35 13.02 6.14
CA ALA A 154 -2.55 12.76 4.73
C ALA A 154 -1.25 12.19 4.13
N LEU A 155 -1.35 11.03 3.49
CA LEU A 155 -0.25 10.42 2.76
C LEU A 155 -0.58 10.37 1.27
N THR A 156 0.45 10.53 0.45
CA THR A 156 0.39 10.20 -0.98
C THR A 156 1.41 9.12 -1.29
N MET A 157 0.96 8.03 -1.89
CA MET A 157 1.80 6.94 -2.34
C MET A 157 1.77 6.82 -3.87
N ALA A 158 2.87 6.34 -4.44
CA ALA A 158 2.98 6.04 -5.86
C ALA A 158 3.54 4.63 -6.06
N LYS A 159 3.12 3.97 -7.14
CA LYS A 159 3.62 2.65 -7.52
C LYS A 159 4.86 2.81 -8.39
N VAL A 160 6.02 2.46 -7.84
CA VAL A 160 7.32 2.56 -8.50
C VAL A 160 7.87 1.14 -8.66
N GLN A 161 8.09 0.71 -9.92
CA GLN A 161 8.59 -0.64 -10.24
C GLN A 161 7.74 -1.80 -9.67
N GLY A 162 6.46 -1.54 -9.37
CA GLY A 162 5.54 -2.54 -8.82
C GLY A 162 5.30 -2.39 -7.32
N ASP A 163 6.15 -1.62 -6.63
CA ASP A 163 6.07 -1.39 -5.18
C ASP A 163 5.45 -0.03 -4.87
N TRP A 164 4.63 0.02 -3.83
CA TRP A 164 4.09 1.27 -3.33
C TRP A 164 5.15 1.98 -2.48
N VAL A 165 5.36 3.27 -2.71
CA VAL A 165 6.28 4.10 -1.92
C VAL A 165 5.60 5.41 -1.55
N ILE A 166 5.91 5.94 -0.36
CA ILE A 166 5.42 7.23 0.12
C ILE A 166 6.18 8.34 -0.59
N THR A 167 5.42 9.24 -1.22
CA THR A 167 5.91 10.43 -1.92
C THR A 167 5.65 11.70 -1.13
N THR A 168 4.54 11.73 -0.38
CA THR A 168 4.20 12.84 0.52
C THR A 168 3.61 12.29 1.81
N ALA A 169 3.99 12.89 2.94
CA ALA A 169 3.32 12.70 4.22
C ALA A 169 3.11 14.07 4.87
N GLU A 170 1.89 14.37 5.31
CA GLU A 170 1.52 15.64 5.91
C GLU A 170 0.71 15.40 7.18
N THR A 171 1.09 16.06 8.27
CA THR A 171 0.26 16.10 9.49
C THR A 171 -0.84 17.14 9.30
N LEU A 172 -2.09 16.74 9.47
CA LEU A 172 -3.28 17.58 9.25
C LEU A 172 -3.66 18.41 10.48
N ASP A 173 -2.72 18.63 11.40
CA ASP A 173 -2.94 19.28 12.69
C ASP A 173 -3.72 20.59 12.50
N ARG A 174 -4.94 20.63 13.08
CA ARG A 174 -5.71 21.86 13.16
C ARG A 174 -5.09 22.75 14.24
N PRO A 175 -4.76 24.02 13.93
CA PRO A 175 -4.35 25.00 14.93
C PRO A 175 -5.44 25.25 15.99
#